data_AF-A0A3N2CPK2-F1
#
_entry.id   AF-A0A3N2CPK2-F1
#
_cell.length_a   1.000
_cell.length_b   1.000
_cell.length_c   1.000
_cell.angle_alpha   90.00
_cell.angle_beta   90.00
_cell.angle_gamma   90.00
#
_symmetry.space_group_name_H-M   'P 1'
#
loop_
_entity.id
_entity.type
_entity.pdbx_description
1 polymer ?
#
loop_
_entity_poly.entity_id
_entity_poly.type
_entity_poly.pdbx_seq_one_letter_code
_entity_poly.pdbx_strand_id
1 'polypeptide(L)'
;MGLSVARKKITHNEDWWATAPTHVLRCTANYKTGDRCRREALLGTNVCGSHGGLAPAVQQAAATRIQMSVDDAVKRLHSMLDDTTVEAREKVKILHDLLDRGGLGATSKVLVGVGPADPIETLFRDLLADPDATYDPRTVHPPPSPTAYTPPALDDDATDQNPRPALPARQIAADDPEDVIDALVVEGEPHPSHTVHVEGNLSHRPPKWLADDLARLI
;
A
#
# COMPACT_ATOMS: atom_id res chain seq x y z
N MET A 1 -8.70 -1.31 -12.76
CA MET A 1 -9.92 -2.14 -12.80
C MET A 1 -10.78 -1.78 -11.60
N GLY A 2 -11.86 -1.00 -11.79
CA GLY A 2 -12.72 -0.61 -10.69
C GLY A 2 -13.65 -1.76 -10.31
N LEU A 3 -13.57 -2.27 -9.07
CA LEU A 3 -14.58 -3.15 -8.53
C LEU A 3 -15.89 -2.37 -8.37
N SER A 4 -16.75 -2.41 -9.37
CA SER A 4 -18.13 -1.95 -9.23
C SER A 4 -18.89 -3.00 -8.41
N VAL A 5 -18.91 -2.85 -7.09
CA VAL A 5 -19.82 -3.63 -6.25
C VAL A 5 -21.24 -3.17 -6.60
N ALA A 6 -21.95 -3.99 -7.38
CA ALA A 6 -23.33 -3.72 -7.74
C ALA A 6 -24.19 -3.68 -6.47
N ARG A 7 -24.55 -2.49 -6.00
CA ARG A 7 -25.40 -2.34 -4.82
C ARG A 7 -26.80 -2.86 -5.10
N LYS A 8 -27.33 -3.66 -4.16
CA LYS A 8 -28.68 -4.21 -4.20
C LYS A 8 -29.70 -3.06 -4.23
N LYS A 9 -30.60 -3.08 -5.22
CA LYS A 9 -31.71 -2.13 -5.31
C LYS A 9 -32.82 -2.60 -4.37
N ILE A 10 -33.03 -1.89 -3.27
CA ILE A 10 -34.08 -2.20 -2.29
C ILE A 10 -35.30 -1.32 -2.59
N THR A 11 -36.47 -1.94 -2.69
CA THR A 11 -37.76 -1.29 -2.96
C THR A 11 -38.77 -1.82 -1.95
N HIS A 12 -39.55 -0.92 -1.35
CA HIS A 12 -40.53 -1.26 -0.32
C HIS A 12 -41.96 -0.89 -0.76
N ASN A 13 -42.97 -1.49 -0.14
CA ASN A 13 -44.37 -1.08 -0.31
C ASN A 13 -44.68 0.18 0.53
N GLU A 14 -45.85 0.78 0.32
CA GLU A 14 -46.25 1.99 1.05
C GLU A 14 -46.45 1.72 2.55
N ASP A 15 -46.99 0.55 2.92
CA ASP A 15 -47.22 0.19 4.34
C ASP A 15 -45.92 0.11 5.13
N TRP A 16 -44.83 -0.34 4.50
CA TRP A 16 -43.52 -0.37 5.12
C TRP A 16 -42.98 1.04 5.36
N TRP A 17 -43.19 1.97 4.43
CA TRP A 17 -42.76 3.37 4.60
C TRP A 17 -43.46 4.08 5.76
N ALA A 18 -44.67 3.64 6.13
CA ALA A 18 -45.37 4.16 7.32
C ALA A 18 -44.71 3.73 8.64
N THR A 19 -43.96 2.63 8.64
CA THR A 19 -43.29 2.06 9.82
C THR A 19 -41.77 2.07 9.72
N ALA A 20 -41.22 2.77 8.73
CA ALA A 20 -39.80 2.74 8.43
C ALA A 20 -38.95 3.37 9.55
N PRO A 21 -37.73 2.83 9.81
CA PRO A 21 -36.79 3.44 10.73
C PRO A 21 -36.35 4.84 10.28
N THR A 22 -36.11 5.74 11.23
CA THR A 22 -35.75 7.15 10.98
C THR A 22 -34.46 7.34 10.17
N HIS A 23 -33.55 6.36 10.21
CA HIS A 23 -32.28 6.40 9.48
C HIS A 23 -32.39 5.95 8.02
N VAL A 24 -33.52 5.37 7.60
CA VAL A 24 -33.75 4.93 6.22
C VAL A 24 -34.57 5.97 5.48
N LEU A 25 -33.94 6.65 4.52
CA LEU A 25 -34.59 7.70 3.74
C LEU A 25 -35.23 7.14 2.47
N ARG A 26 -36.46 7.58 2.17
CA ARG A 26 -37.14 7.32 0.89
C ARG A 26 -36.65 8.28 -0.18
N CYS A 27 -36.41 7.76 -1.38
CA CYS A 27 -36.11 8.58 -2.54
C CYS A 27 -37.19 9.67 -2.75
N THR A 28 -36.74 10.91 -2.96
CA THR A 28 -37.62 12.08 -3.16
C THR A 28 -38.09 12.27 -4.60
N ALA A 29 -37.54 11.51 -5.56
CA ALA A 29 -37.96 11.58 -6.95
C ALA A 29 -39.34 10.95 -7.14
N ASN A 30 -40.08 11.45 -8.13
CA ASN A 30 -41.38 10.92 -8.53
C ASN A 30 -41.27 10.17 -9.86
N TYR A 31 -42.12 9.16 -10.05
CA TYR A 31 -42.31 8.50 -11.34
C TYR A 31 -43.06 9.42 -12.31
N LYS A 32 -43.05 9.10 -13.60
CA LYS A 32 -43.82 9.83 -14.63
C LYS A 32 -45.33 9.84 -14.35
N THR A 33 -45.82 8.82 -13.64
CA THR A 33 -47.22 8.69 -13.22
C THR A 33 -47.60 9.65 -12.07
N GLY A 34 -46.62 10.29 -11.43
CA GLY A 34 -46.81 11.20 -10.30
C GLY A 34 -46.53 10.57 -8.93
N ASP A 35 -46.53 9.24 -8.82
CA ASP A 35 -46.24 8.54 -7.58
C ASP A 35 -44.79 8.73 -7.11
N ARG A 36 -44.57 8.78 -5.79
CA ARG A 36 -43.23 8.89 -5.22
C ARG A 36 -42.44 7.59 -5.38
N CYS A 37 -41.15 7.70 -5.68
CA CYS A 37 -40.26 6.55 -5.80
C CYS A 37 -40.27 5.68 -4.54
N ARG A 38 -40.48 4.37 -4.71
CA ARG A 38 -40.55 3.39 -3.62
C ARG A 38 -39.20 2.85 -3.16
N ARG A 39 -38.11 3.36 -3.74
CA ARG A 39 -36.74 2.92 -3.45
C ARG A 39 -36.14 3.70 -2.30
N GLU A 40 -35.27 3.03 -1.55
CA GLU A 40 -34.40 3.68 -0.59
C GLU A 40 -33.44 4.65 -1.29
N ALA A 41 -33.23 5.81 -0.66
CA ALA A 41 -32.19 6.75 -1.06
C ALA A 41 -30.80 6.17 -0.73
N LEU A 42 -29.78 6.56 -1.51
CA LEU A 42 -28.42 6.19 -1.15
C LEU A 42 -27.98 6.95 0.10
N LEU A 43 -27.19 6.30 0.95
CA LEU A 43 -26.61 6.91 2.14
C LEU A 43 -25.94 8.26 1.81
N GLY A 44 -26.30 9.31 2.56
CA GLY A 44 -25.81 10.68 2.34
C GLY A 44 -26.47 11.43 1.18
N THR A 45 -27.56 10.89 0.61
CA THR A 45 -28.33 11.51 -0.48
C THR A 45 -29.83 11.38 -0.23
N ASN A 46 -30.64 12.11 -0.99
CA ASN A 46 -32.11 12.07 -0.92
C ASN A 46 -32.74 11.25 -2.06
N VAL A 47 -31.93 10.67 -2.94
CA VAL A 47 -32.40 9.97 -4.14
C VAL A 47 -31.76 8.59 -4.27
N CYS A 48 -32.48 7.66 -4.90
CA CYS A 48 -31.94 6.33 -5.16
C CYS A 48 -30.93 6.39 -6.31
N GLY A 49 -30.14 5.32 -6.48
CA GLY A 49 -29.13 5.26 -7.54
C GLY A 49 -29.68 5.41 -8.96
N SER A 50 -30.96 5.07 -9.20
CA SER A 50 -31.59 5.23 -10.50
C SER A 50 -32.18 6.61 -10.76
N HIS A 51 -32.43 7.40 -9.72
CA HIS A 51 -32.93 8.77 -9.84
C HIS A 51 -31.83 9.81 -9.57
N GLY A 52 -30.58 9.46 -9.89
CA GLY A 52 -29.45 10.39 -9.86
C GLY A 52 -28.54 10.30 -8.64
N GLY A 53 -28.78 9.40 -7.69
CA GLY A 53 -27.89 9.24 -6.52
C GLY A 53 -26.47 8.81 -6.88
N LEU A 54 -26.28 8.23 -8.08
CA LEU A 54 -24.98 7.83 -8.62
C LEU A 54 -24.42 8.84 -9.63
N ALA A 55 -25.05 10.00 -9.82
CA ALA A 55 -24.54 11.00 -10.75
C ALA A 55 -23.14 11.48 -10.31
N PRO A 56 -22.21 11.74 -11.26
CA PRO A 56 -20.86 12.18 -10.92
C PRO A 56 -20.82 13.41 -9.99
N ALA A 57 -21.70 14.39 -10.22
CA ALA A 57 -21.81 15.58 -9.38
C ALA A 57 -22.20 15.25 -7.93
N VAL A 58 -23.08 14.26 -7.71
CA VAL A 58 -23.49 13.81 -6.37
C VAL A 58 -22.33 13.09 -5.68
N GLN A 59 -21.58 12.26 -6.41
CA GLN A 59 -20.41 11.57 -5.88
C GLN A 59 -19.29 12.55 -5.50
N GLN A 60 -19.02 13.54 -6.35
CA GLN A 60 -18.04 14.60 -6.07
C GLN A 60 -18.44 15.43 -4.85
N ALA A 61 -19.72 15.81 -4.74
CA ALA A 61 -20.21 16.52 -3.56
C ALA A 61 -20.09 15.67 -2.28
N ALA A 62 -20.37 14.37 -2.36
CA ALA A 62 -20.18 13.45 -1.23
C ALA A 62 -18.70 13.33 -0.85
N ALA A 63 -17.79 13.21 -1.83
CA ALA A 63 -16.35 13.18 -1.59
C ALA A 63 -15.87 14.47 -0.92
N THR A 64 -16.37 15.63 -1.36
CA THR A 64 -16.05 16.93 -0.76
C THR A 64 -16.47 16.97 0.71
N ARG A 65 -17.67 16.49 1.06
CA ARG A 65 -18.13 16.42 2.47
C ARG A 65 -17.24 15.52 3.31
N ILE A 66 -16.79 14.39 2.77
CA ILE A 66 -15.87 13.49 3.46
C ILE A 66 -14.55 14.20 3.73
N GLN A 67 -13.99 14.91 2.73
CA GLN A 67 -12.75 15.68 2.88
C GLN A 67 -12.89 16.79 3.94
N MET A 68 -14.01 17.51 3.94
CA MET A 68 -14.27 18.53 4.96
C MET A 68 -14.46 17.95 6.37
N SER A 69 -14.80 16.67 6.49
CA SER A 69 -14.97 15.99 7.79
C SER A 69 -13.67 15.41 8.36
N VAL A 70 -12.54 15.54 7.66
CA VAL A 70 -11.26 14.95 8.09
C VAL A 70 -10.81 15.52 9.43
N ASP A 71 -10.89 16.83 9.62
CA ASP A 71 -10.48 17.47 10.88
C ASP A 71 -11.29 16.97 12.07
N ASP A 72 -12.60 16.77 11.88
CA ASP A 72 -13.47 16.23 12.92
C ASP A 72 -13.19 14.75 13.20
N ALA A 73 -12.79 13.98 12.19
CA ALA A 73 -12.33 12.61 12.38
C ALA A 73 -11.02 12.57 13.19
N VAL A 74 -10.06 13.46 12.89
CA VAL A 74 -8.80 13.57 13.64
C VAL A 74 -9.06 13.93 15.10
N LYS A 75 -9.95 14.90 15.38
CA LYS A 75 -10.34 15.25 16.75
C LYS A 75 -10.91 14.06 17.51
N ARG A 76 -11.76 13.25 16.87
CA ARG A 76 -12.32 12.04 17.50
C ARG A 76 -11.25 11.00 17.80
N LEU A 77 -10.32 10.78 16.86
CA LEU A 77 -9.18 9.88 17.09
C LEU A 77 -8.32 10.36 18.25
N HIS A 78 -8.06 11.66 18.36
CA HIS A 78 -7.35 12.23 19.52
C HIS A 78 -8.12 11.96 20.82
N SER A 79 -9.42 12.18 20.86
CA SER A 79 -10.21 11.91 22.07
C SER A 79 -10.17 10.43 22.50
N MET A 80 -10.05 9.50 21.55
CA MET A 80 -9.92 8.07 21.85
C MET A 80 -8.53 7.70 22.42
N LEU A 81 -7.48 8.49 22.14
CA LEU A 81 -6.17 8.30 22.75
C LEU A 81 -6.21 8.65 24.24
N ASP A 82 -6.94 9.71 24.59
CA ASP A 82 -7.08 10.19 25.97
C ASP A 82 -8.02 9.29 26.82
N ASP A 83 -8.94 8.56 26.18
CA ASP A 83 -9.93 7.72 26.86
C ASP A 83 -9.28 6.47 27.48
N THR A 84 -9.41 6.30 28.81
CA THR A 84 -8.85 5.16 29.55
C THR A 84 -9.60 3.85 29.33
N THR A 85 -10.79 3.89 28.72
CA THR A 85 -11.60 2.70 28.40
C THR A 85 -11.16 2.01 27.11
N VAL A 86 -10.45 2.72 26.24
CA VAL A 86 -9.96 2.18 24.97
C VAL A 86 -8.75 1.29 25.20
N GLU A 87 -8.77 0.09 24.62
CA GLU A 87 -7.69 -0.89 24.71
C GLU A 87 -6.36 -0.32 24.22
N ALA A 88 -5.27 -0.63 24.93
CA ALA A 88 -3.94 -0.09 24.60
C ALA A 88 -3.51 -0.42 23.17
N ARG A 89 -3.91 -1.58 22.64
CA ARG A 89 -3.65 -1.98 21.25
C ARG A 89 -4.31 -1.05 20.23
N GLU A 90 -5.52 -0.58 20.50
CA GLU A 90 -6.24 0.31 19.60
C GLU A 90 -5.58 1.70 19.60
N LYS A 91 -5.10 2.16 20.75
CA LYS A 91 -4.37 3.43 20.87
C LYS A 91 -3.07 3.44 20.06
N VAL A 92 -2.27 2.37 20.15
CA VAL A 92 -1.04 2.24 19.35
C VAL A 92 -1.36 2.31 17.85
N LYS A 93 -2.43 1.64 17.43
CA LYS A 93 -2.86 1.69 16.02
C LYS A 93 -3.27 3.10 15.60
N ILE A 94 -4.08 3.79 16.41
CA ILE A 94 -4.50 5.18 16.13
C ILE A 94 -3.27 6.10 16.01
N LEU A 95 -2.28 5.94 16.89
CA LEU A 95 -1.06 6.72 16.87
C LEU A 95 -0.24 6.47 15.60
N HIS A 96 -0.05 5.20 15.21
CA HIS A 96 0.60 4.85 13.93
C HIS A 96 -0.13 5.48 12.74
N ASP A 97 -1.45 5.34 12.70
CA ASP A 97 -2.32 5.92 11.66
C ASP A 97 -2.19 7.46 11.56
N LEU A 98 -1.91 8.14 12.67
CA LEU A 98 -1.70 9.59 12.71
C LEU A 98 -0.29 9.97 12.24
N LEU A 99 0.73 9.22 12.68
CA LEU A 99 2.13 9.41 12.27
C LEU A 99 2.32 9.17 10.76
N ASP A 100 1.72 8.11 10.22
CA ASP A 100 1.77 7.79 8.80
C ASP A 100 1.15 8.91 7.94
N ARG A 101 0.04 9.51 8.42
CA ARG A 101 -0.59 10.66 7.75
C ARG A 101 0.20 11.97 7.92
N GLY A 102 0.92 12.11 9.03
CA GLY A 102 1.86 13.20 9.27
C GLY A 102 3.15 13.11 8.44
N GLY A 103 3.32 12.04 7.66
CA GLY A 103 4.54 11.80 6.88
C GLY A 103 5.72 11.29 7.72
N LEU A 104 5.46 10.86 8.95
CA LEU A 104 6.46 10.29 9.88
C LEU A 104 6.53 8.76 9.79
N GLY A 105 5.93 8.18 8.73
CA GLY A 105 5.97 6.76 8.46
C GLY A 105 7.39 6.27 8.12
N ALA A 106 7.61 4.96 8.26
CA ALA A 106 8.90 4.33 7.95
C ALA A 106 9.36 4.65 6.50
N THR A 107 10.65 4.94 6.33
CA THR A 107 11.26 5.30 5.06
C THR A 107 10.94 4.27 3.97
N SER A 108 10.28 4.72 2.89
CA SER A 108 10.02 3.86 1.74
C SER A 108 11.32 3.61 0.96
N LYS A 109 11.75 2.35 0.89
CA LYS A 109 12.85 1.95 0.01
C LYS A 109 12.30 1.84 -1.41
N VAL A 110 12.44 2.90 -2.21
CA VAL A 110 12.14 2.85 -3.65
C VAL A 110 13.36 2.31 -4.37
N LEU A 111 13.35 1.02 -4.71
CA LEU A 111 14.36 0.41 -5.56
C LEU A 111 14.05 0.76 -7.02
N VAL A 112 14.64 1.83 -7.54
CA VAL A 112 14.59 2.16 -8.97
C VAL A 112 15.78 1.49 -9.66
N GLY A 113 15.53 0.37 -10.35
CA GLY A 113 16.49 -0.17 -11.30
C GLY A 113 16.45 0.66 -12.59
N VAL A 114 17.43 1.53 -12.81
CA VAL A 114 17.61 2.22 -14.10
C VAL A 114 18.71 1.48 -14.87
N GLY A 115 18.30 0.53 -15.72
CA GLY A 115 19.21 -0.19 -16.61
C GLY A 115 18.44 -0.72 -17.83
N PRO A 116 19.04 -0.70 -19.04
CA PRO A 116 18.37 -1.13 -20.27
C PRO A 116 18.11 -2.65 -20.37
N ALA A 117 18.54 -3.44 -19.39
CA ALA A 117 18.15 -4.82 -19.19
C ALA A 117 18.46 -5.21 -17.73
N ASP A 118 17.64 -6.08 -17.13
CA ASP A 118 17.99 -6.70 -15.86
C ASP A 118 19.29 -7.52 -16.08
N PRO A 119 20.35 -7.34 -15.27
CA PRO A 119 21.56 -8.14 -15.39
C PRO A 119 21.28 -9.65 -15.31
N ILE A 120 20.25 -10.04 -14.56
CA ILE A 120 19.79 -11.44 -14.50
C ILE A 120 19.18 -11.86 -15.85
N GLU A 121 18.37 -11.02 -16.48
CA GLU A 121 17.79 -11.30 -17.79
C GLU A 121 18.85 -11.37 -18.90
N THR A 122 19.90 -10.55 -18.81
CA THR A 122 21.05 -10.61 -19.71
C THR A 122 21.83 -11.91 -19.54
N LEU A 123 22.13 -12.29 -18.29
CA LEU A 123 22.80 -13.56 -17.97
C LEU A 123 22.03 -14.76 -18.50
N PHE A 124 20.72 -14.82 -18.29
CA PHE A 124 19.90 -15.91 -18.79
C PHE A 124 19.86 -15.94 -20.31
N ARG A 125 19.75 -14.78 -20.96
CA ARG A 125 19.77 -14.70 -22.43
C ARG A 125 21.08 -15.25 -23.00
N ASP A 126 22.21 -14.88 -22.42
CA ASP A 126 23.53 -15.35 -22.86
C ASP A 126 23.69 -16.86 -22.63
N LEU A 127 23.26 -17.35 -21.46
CA LEU A 127 23.30 -18.79 -21.14
C LEU A 127 22.41 -19.64 -22.07
N LEU A 128 21.22 -19.14 -22.43
CA LEU A 128 20.30 -19.85 -23.33
C LEU A 128 20.67 -19.69 -24.82
N ALA A 129 21.46 -18.68 -25.17
CA ALA A 129 21.96 -18.48 -26.52
C ALA A 129 23.18 -19.35 -26.85
N ASP A 130 23.91 -19.82 -25.83
CA ASP A 130 25.02 -20.74 -25.98
C ASP A 130 24.50 -22.19 -26.14
N PRO A 131 24.65 -22.81 -27.32
CA PRO A 131 24.19 -24.18 -27.57
C PRO A 131 24.94 -25.24 -26.74
N ASP A 132 26.12 -24.91 -26.22
CA ASP A 132 26.93 -25.80 -25.38
C ASP A 132 26.69 -25.57 -23.87
N ALA A 133 25.97 -24.51 -23.49
CA ALA A 133 25.64 -24.20 -22.10
C ALA A 133 24.48 -25.03 -21.54
N THR A 134 23.70 -25.69 -22.41
CA THR A 134 22.64 -26.61 -21.99
C THR A 134 23.15 -28.04 -21.87
N TYR A 135 22.91 -28.65 -20.71
CA TYR A 135 23.22 -30.04 -20.41
C TYR A 135 22.56 -30.99 -21.43
N ASP A 136 23.34 -31.66 -22.27
CA ASP A 136 22.84 -32.76 -23.11
C ASP A 136 22.96 -34.10 -22.34
N PRO A 137 21.83 -34.70 -21.90
CA PRO A 137 21.84 -35.99 -21.19
C PRO A 137 22.40 -37.15 -22.03
N ARG A 138 22.61 -36.98 -23.35
CA ARG A 138 23.16 -38.02 -24.23
C ARG A 138 24.68 -38.03 -24.32
N THR A 139 25.35 -36.93 -23.99
CA THR A 139 26.83 -36.82 -24.07
C THR A 139 27.51 -37.21 -22.76
N VAL A 140 26.75 -37.33 -21.67
CA VAL A 140 27.26 -37.74 -20.37
C VAL A 140 27.29 -39.26 -20.29
N HIS A 141 28.50 -39.82 -20.25
CA HIS A 141 28.68 -41.18 -19.80
C HIS A 141 28.39 -41.20 -18.30
N PRO A 142 27.45 -42.03 -17.79
CA PRO A 142 27.27 -42.14 -16.36
C PRO A 142 28.61 -42.54 -15.74
N PRO A 143 29.04 -41.90 -14.63
CA PRO A 143 30.23 -42.35 -13.92
C PRO A 143 30.05 -43.84 -13.57
N PRO A 144 31.12 -44.65 -13.59
CA PRO A 144 31.02 -46.05 -13.21
C PRO A 144 30.34 -46.11 -11.85
N SER A 145 29.29 -46.93 -11.73
CA SER A 145 28.55 -47.10 -10.49
C SER A 145 29.53 -47.27 -9.34
N PRO A 146 29.49 -46.44 -8.29
CA PRO A 146 30.37 -46.66 -7.15
C PRO A 146 30.06 -48.06 -6.62
N THR A 147 31.08 -48.92 -6.62
CA THR A 147 31.06 -50.21 -5.94
C THR A 147 30.45 -50.00 -4.57
N ALA A 148 29.43 -50.81 -4.23
CA ALA A 148 28.61 -50.69 -3.03
C ALA A 148 29.44 -50.16 -1.85
N TYR A 149 29.21 -48.88 -1.52
CA TYR A 149 29.78 -48.28 -0.34
C TYR A 149 29.29 -49.10 0.85
N THR A 150 30.19 -49.87 1.44
CA THR A 150 29.93 -50.52 2.72
C THR A 150 30.24 -49.44 3.76
N PRO A 151 29.22 -48.86 4.43
CA PRO A 151 29.50 -47.91 5.49
C PRO A 151 30.39 -48.60 6.54
N PRO A 152 31.42 -47.94 7.07
CA PRO A 152 32.15 -48.46 8.21
C PRO A 152 31.17 -48.67 9.36
N ALA A 153 31.32 -49.78 10.09
CA ALA A 153 30.53 -50.05 11.28
C ALA A 153 30.64 -48.85 12.22
N LEU A 154 29.50 -48.32 12.64
CA LEU A 154 29.44 -47.31 13.68
C LEU A 154 29.86 -47.99 14.98
N ASP A 155 31.03 -47.63 15.50
CA ASP A 155 31.41 -47.98 16.86
C ASP A 155 30.56 -47.14 17.83
N ASP A 156 29.60 -47.79 18.50
CA ASP A 156 28.65 -47.21 19.46
C ASP A 156 29.32 -46.86 20.82
N ASP A 157 30.48 -46.20 20.83
CA ASP A 157 31.16 -45.77 22.07
C ASP A 157 31.55 -44.29 22.08
N ALA A 158 30.62 -43.42 21.68
CA ALA A 158 30.70 -41.99 21.95
C ALA A 158 29.89 -41.67 23.21
N THR A 159 30.50 -41.86 24.37
CA THR A 159 30.04 -41.19 25.60
C THR A 159 30.15 -39.68 25.40
N ASP A 160 29.01 -39.01 25.36
CA ASP A 160 28.86 -37.56 25.25
C ASP A 160 29.42 -36.89 26.52
N GLN A 161 30.72 -36.61 26.52
CA GLN A 161 31.44 -35.92 27.60
C GLN A 161 31.67 -34.43 27.32
N ASN A 162 30.94 -33.82 26.38
CA ASN A 162 31.18 -32.41 26.08
C ASN A 162 29.92 -31.55 26.32
N PRO A 163 29.64 -31.14 27.57
CA PRO A 163 28.58 -30.19 27.82
C PRO A 163 28.93 -28.88 27.10
N ARG A 164 28.05 -28.47 26.17
CA ARG A 164 28.10 -27.18 25.49
C ARG A 164 28.39 -26.07 26.52
N PRO A 165 29.43 -25.24 26.35
CA PRO A 165 29.62 -24.10 27.22
C PRO A 165 28.44 -23.14 27.06
N ALA A 166 27.78 -22.82 28.17
CA ALA A 166 26.72 -21.82 28.20
C ALA A 166 27.28 -20.47 27.75
N LEU A 167 26.69 -19.88 26.72
CA LEU A 167 27.00 -18.52 26.32
C LEU A 167 26.66 -17.59 27.50
N PRO A 168 27.55 -16.68 27.92
CA PRO A 168 27.22 -15.73 28.97
C PRO A 168 26.07 -14.85 28.49
N ALA A 169 25.05 -14.71 29.33
CA ALA A 169 23.99 -13.75 29.13
C ALA A 169 24.61 -12.36 28.99
N ARG A 170 24.50 -11.75 27.81
CA ARG A 170 24.93 -10.38 27.57
C ARG A 170 24.03 -9.48 28.42
N GLN A 171 24.53 -9.09 29.60
CA GLN A 171 23.94 -8.01 30.38
C GLN A 171 23.99 -6.77 29.49
N ILE A 172 22.83 -6.32 29.02
CA ILE A 172 22.68 -4.98 28.50
C ILE A 172 22.74 -4.10 29.74
N ALA A 173 23.94 -3.66 30.11
CA ALA A 173 24.12 -2.62 31.09
C ALA A 173 23.46 -1.37 30.52
N ALA A 174 22.42 -0.90 31.18
CA ALA A 174 22.08 0.51 31.16
C ALA A 174 23.28 1.27 31.75
N ASP A 175 23.53 2.46 31.21
CA ASP A 175 24.54 3.44 31.65
C ASP A 175 25.92 3.31 30.98
N ASP A 176 25.97 3.64 29.69
CA ASP A 176 27.17 4.23 29.07
C ASP A 176 26.74 5.49 28.28
N PRO A 177 26.93 6.71 28.82
CA PRO A 177 26.48 7.95 28.18
C PRO A 177 27.38 8.42 27.03
N GLU A 178 28.46 7.72 26.69
CA GLU A 178 29.41 8.18 25.66
C GLU A 178 29.10 7.71 24.23
N ASP A 179 28.08 6.89 24.03
CA ASP A 179 27.69 6.35 22.70
C ASP A 179 26.44 7.04 22.11
N VAL A 180 26.17 8.28 22.54
CA VAL A 180 25.15 9.15 21.92
C VAL A 180 25.82 10.00 20.86
N ILE A 181 25.58 9.66 19.59
CA ILE A 181 25.97 10.51 18.47
C ILE A 181 24.98 11.68 18.42
N ASP A 182 25.42 12.86 18.84
CA ASP A 182 24.66 14.11 18.70
C ASP A 182 24.45 14.42 17.20
N ALA A 183 23.22 14.24 16.72
CA ALA A 183 22.81 14.68 15.41
C ALA A 183 22.65 16.21 15.44
N LEU A 184 23.71 16.91 15.03
CA LEU A 184 23.67 18.35 14.82
C LEU A 184 22.73 18.65 13.63
N VAL A 185 21.57 19.22 13.91
CA VAL A 185 20.66 19.75 12.89
C VAL A 185 21.35 20.96 12.26
N VAL A 186 21.91 20.76 11.07
CA VAL A 186 22.35 21.87 10.22
C VAL A 186 21.10 22.51 9.65
N GLU A 187 20.72 23.67 10.17
CA GLU A 187 19.73 24.54 9.56
C GLU A 187 20.28 24.99 8.20
N GLY A 188 19.95 24.23 7.15
CA GLY A 188 20.22 24.65 5.77
C GLY A 188 19.40 25.89 5.47
N GLU A 189 20.07 26.94 4.98
CA GLU A 189 19.41 28.16 4.51
C GLU A 189 18.24 27.81 3.57
N PRO A 190 17.13 28.57 3.63
CA PRO A 190 15.95 28.29 2.83
C PRO A 190 16.30 28.34 1.34
N HIS A 191 16.38 27.16 0.71
CA HIS A 191 16.46 27.08 -0.74
C HIS A 191 15.25 27.82 -1.34
N PRO A 192 15.47 28.75 -2.29
CA PRO A 192 14.37 29.44 -2.92
C PRO A 192 13.49 28.39 -3.62
N SER A 193 12.23 28.32 -3.18
CA SER A 193 11.20 27.56 -3.86
C SER A 193 11.02 28.15 -5.25
N HIS A 194 11.65 27.55 -6.24
CA HIS A 194 11.33 27.80 -7.64
C HIS A 194 9.97 27.16 -7.94
N THR A 195 8.89 27.80 -7.51
CA THR A 195 7.54 27.50 -7.99
C THR A 195 7.44 28.04 -9.41
N VAL A 196 7.58 27.14 -10.39
CA VAL A 196 7.34 27.45 -11.79
C VAL A 196 5.82 27.61 -11.97
N HIS A 197 5.35 28.86 -11.91
CA HIS A 197 3.99 29.20 -12.35
C HIS A 197 3.93 29.09 -13.87
N VAL A 198 3.33 28.03 -14.37
CA VAL A 198 3.01 27.88 -15.81
C VAL A 198 1.67 28.56 -16.06
N GLU A 199 1.69 29.88 -16.20
CA GLU A 199 0.59 30.62 -16.81
C GLU A 199 0.78 30.59 -18.33
N GLY A 200 0.04 29.72 -19.02
CA GLY A 200 0.12 29.66 -20.47
C GLY A 200 -0.68 28.51 -21.06
N ASN A 201 -1.54 28.85 -22.01
CA ASN A 201 -2.35 27.95 -22.82
C ASN A 201 -1.52 26.75 -23.31
N LEU A 202 -1.92 25.54 -22.95
CA LEU A 202 -1.25 24.27 -23.28
C LEU A 202 -1.25 24.04 -24.79
N SER A 203 -0.32 24.68 -25.51
CA SER A 203 0.02 24.25 -26.86
C SER A 203 0.74 22.92 -26.75
N HIS A 204 0.26 21.88 -27.44
CA HIS A 204 0.81 20.52 -27.46
C HIS A 204 2.24 20.41 -28.02
N ARG A 205 2.96 21.52 -28.20
CA ARG A 205 4.34 21.53 -28.69
C ARG A 205 5.27 21.63 -27.48
N PRO A 206 6.21 20.68 -27.30
CA PRO A 206 7.18 20.78 -26.23
C PRO A 206 8.02 22.05 -26.38
N PRO A 207 8.47 22.66 -25.26
CA PRO A 207 9.31 23.84 -25.31
C PRO A 207 10.60 23.57 -26.10
N LYS A 208 11.08 24.60 -26.82
CA LYS A 208 12.13 24.48 -27.85
C LYS A 208 13.39 23.75 -27.37
N TRP A 209 13.83 24.00 -26.14
CA TRP A 209 15.02 23.35 -25.57
C TRP A 209 14.88 21.82 -25.51
N LEU A 210 13.69 21.31 -25.23
CA LEU A 210 13.41 19.87 -25.19
C LEU A 210 13.39 19.26 -26.60
N ALA A 211 12.91 20.01 -27.60
CA ALA A 211 12.93 19.57 -28.98
C ALA A 211 14.37 19.53 -29.55
N ASP A 212 15.21 20.49 -29.19
CA ASP A 212 16.61 20.56 -29.60
C ASP A 212 17.44 19.42 -28.97
N ASP A 213 17.16 19.04 -27.72
CA ASP A 213 17.82 17.89 -27.07
C ASP A 213 17.36 16.55 -27.64
N LEU A 214 16.06 16.37 -27.91
CA LEU A 214 15.55 15.18 -28.59
C LEU A 214 16.16 15.01 -29.99
N ALA A 215 16.38 16.11 -30.72
CA ALA A 215 17.02 16.07 -32.04
C ALA A 215 18.52 15.73 -31.99
N ARG A 216 19.18 15.84 -30.83
CA ARG A 216 20.58 15.39 -30.64
C ARG A 216 20.70 13.91 -30.29
N LEU A 217 19.60 13.29 -29.85
CA LEU A 217 19.56 11.89 -29.42
C LEU A 217 19.17 10.93 -30.56
N ILE A 218 18.81 11.45 -31.73
CA ILE A 218 18.49 10.71 -32.97
C ILE A 218 19.61 10.95 -33.98
#